data_AF-A0A7X7VUK4-F1
#
_entry.id   AF-A0A7X7VUK4-F1
#
_cell.length_a   1.000
_cell.length_b   1.000
_cell.length_c   1.000
_cell.angle_alpha   90.00
_cell.angle_beta   90.00
_cell.angle_gamma   90.00
#
_symmetry.space_group_name_H-M   'P 1'
#
loop_
_entity.id
_entity.type
_entity.pdbx_description
1 polymer ?
#
loop_
_entity_poly.entity_id
_entity_poly.type
_entity_poly.pdbx_seq_one_letter_code
_entity_poly.pdbx_strand_id
1 'polypeptide(L)' 'MHELSLVESILQIVEEYAAKEGFARVRALRLSCGKLSCVVPQALSFAFEVQSKGTRAEGAAL' A
#
# COMPACT_ATOMS: atom_id res chain seq x y z
N MET A 1 -10.97 -5.27 -9.44
CA MET A 1 -9.68 -5.11 -10.16
C MET A 1 -9.07 -3.73 -9.91
N HIS A 2 -9.88 -2.66 -9.80
CA HIS A 2 -9.42 -1.29 -9.51
C HIS A 2 -8.54 -1.15 -8.25
N GLU A 3 -8.86 -1.88 -7.18
CA GLU A 3 -8.17 -1.81 -5.88
C GLU A 3 -6.80 -2.49 -5.90
N LEU A 4 -6.64 -3.54 -6.70
CA LEU A 4 -5.36 -4.24 -6.85
C LEU A 4 -4.32 -3.33 -7.51
N SER A 5 -4.70 -2.65 -8.60
CA SER A 5 -3.83 -1.68 -9.29
C SER A 5 -3.47 -0.49 -8.39
N LEU A 6 -4.39 -0.08 -7.51
CA LEU A 6 -4.18 1.01 -6.57
C LEU A 6 -3.14 0.63 -5.50
N VAL A 7 -3.24 -0.58 -4.94
CA VAL A 7 -2.26 -1.13 -4.00
C VAL A 7 -0.89 -1.34 -4.66
N GLU A 8 -0.87 -1.86 -5.90
CA GLU A 8 0.38 -2.06 -6.66
C GLU A 8 1.11 -0.72 -6.84
N SER A 9 0.38 0.33 -7.22
CA SER A 9 0.93 1.68 -7.34
C SER A 9 1.46 2.22 -6.00
N ILE A 10 0.76 1.97 -4.89
CA ILE A 10 1.23 2.35 -3.55
C ILE A 10 2.54 1.63 -3.20
N LEU A 11 2.63 0.33 -3.47
CA LEU A 11 3.83 -0.46 -3.20
C LEU A 11 5.02 -0.01 -4.06
N GLN A 12 4.79 0.36 -5.32
CA GLN A 12 5.83 0.95 -6.17
C GLN A 12 6.36 2.27 -5.59
N ILE A 13 5.48 3.15 -5.12
CA ILE A 13 5.90 4.40 -4.45
C ILE A 13 6.73 4.07 -3.21
N VAL A 14 6.29 3.11 -2.38
CA VAL A 14 7.06 2.68 -1.21
C VAL A 14 8.45 2.20 -1.59
N GLU A 15 8.57 1.41 -2.65
CA GLU A 15 9.85 0.89 -3.14
C GLU A 15 10.78 2.02 -3.64
N GLU A 16 10.24 3.01 -4.35
CA GLU A 16 11.00 4.18 -4.78
C GLU A 16 11.54 4.98 -3.60
N TYR A 17 10.71 5.20 -2.57
CA TYR A 17 11.15 5.87 -1.34
C TYR A 17 12.15 5.02 -0.57
N ALA A 18 11.98 3.69 -0.54
CA ALA A 18 12.93 2.78 0.10
C ALA A 18 14.30 2.85 -0.57
N ALA A 19 14.33 2.95 -1.91
CA ALA A 19 15.56 3.13 -2.66
C ALA A 19 16.23 4.49 -2.41
N LYS A 20 15.43 5.56 -2.22
CA LYS A 20 15.94 6.92 -1.97
C LYS A 20 16.42 7.14 -0.53
N GLU A 21 15.65 6.68 0.45
CA GLU A 21 15.92 6.91 1.88
C GLU A 21 16.66 5.75 2.55
N GLY A 22 16.69 4.57 1.92
CA GLY A 22 17.41 3.40 2.42
C GLY A 22 16.72 2.66 3.56
N PHE A 23 15.40 2.78 3.73
CA PHE A 23 14.69 2.02 4.75
C PHE A 23 14.43 0.57 4.34
N ALA A 24 14.52 -0.34 5.32
CA ALA A 24 14.31 -1.77 5.11
C ALA A 24 12.85 -2.22 5.28
N ARG A 25 12.03 -1.46 6.02
CA ARG A 25 10.65 -1.84 6.33
C ARG A 25 9.75 -0.65 6.58
N VAL A 26 8.50 -0.73 6.12
CA VAL A 26 7.44 0.21 6.45
C VAL A 26 6.65 -0.30 7.65
N ARG A 27 6.44 0.56 8.65
CA ARG A 27 5.63 0.23 9.84
C ARG A 27 4.16 0.61 9.69
N ALA A 28 3.89 1.74 9.05
CA ALA A 28 2.55 2.25 8.85
C ALA A 28 2.49 3.07 7.56
N LEU A 29 1.38 2.90 6.84
CA LEU A 29 0.96 3.70 5.70
C LEU A 29 -0.34 4.39 6.12
N ARG A 30 -0.45 5.68 5.82
CA ARG A 30 -1.69 6.43 6.05
C ARG A 30 -2.22 6.88 4.72
N LEU A 31 -3.38 6.37 4.34
CA LEU A 31 -4.04 6.70 3.08
C LEU A 31 -5.21 7.64 3.36
N SER A 32 -5.35 8.65 2.49
CA SER A 32 -6.51 9.54 2.49
C SER A 32 -7.31 9.28 1.23
N CYS A 33 -8.46 8.61 1.39
CA CYS A 33 -9.37 8.32 0.28
C CYS A 33 -10.49 9.37 0.25
N GLY A 34 -10.58 10.13 -0.84
CA GLY A 34 -11.64 11.12 -1.02
C GLY A 34 -13.02 10.46 -1.13
N LYS A 35 -14.07 11.10 -0.62
CA LYS A 35 -15.46 10.54 -0.64
C LYS A 35 -15.98 10.17 -2.03
N LEU A 36 -15.46 10.81 -3.09
CA LEU A 36 -15.85 10.56 -4.48
C LEU A 36 -14.98 9.49 -5.17
N SER A 37 -14.00 8.91 -4.47
CA SER A 37 -13.10 7.90 -5.05
C SER A 37 -13.72 6.50 -5.16
N CYS A 38 -14.90 6.28 -4.55
CA CYS A 38 -15.58 4.99 -4.51
C CYS A 38 -14.69 3.83 -4.02
N VAL A 39 -13.61 4.12 -3.28
CA VAL A 39 -12.72 3.12 -2.73
C VAL A 39 -13.41 2.43 -1.56
N VAL A 40 -13.43 1.10 -1.60
CA VAL A 40 -13.93 0.27 -0.50
C VAL A 40 -12.76 -0.06 0.43
N PRO A 41 -12.72 0.49 1.67
CA PRO A 41 -11.57 0.33 2.56
C PRO A 41 -11.25 -1.14 2.86
N GLN A 42 -12.28 -1.98 3.06
CA GLN A 42 -12.09 -3.41 3.29
C GLN A 42 -11.43 -4.12 2.11
N ALA A 43 -11.82 -3.79 0.87
CA ALA A 43 -11.22 -4.37 -0.32
C ALA A 43 -9.77 -3.89 -0.50
N LEU A 44 -9.49 -2.62 -0.17
CA LEU A 44 -8.15 -2.06 -0.17
C LEU A 44 -7.24 -2.75 0.86
N SER A 45 -7.71 -2.93 2.10
CA SER A 45 -6.97 -3.65 3.15
C SER A 45 -6.68 -5.09 2.75
N PHE A 46 -7.65 -5.79 2.16
CA PHE A 46 -7.45 -7.16 1.66
C PHE A 46 -6.43 -7.20 0.50
N ALA A 47 -6.59 -6.32 -0.49
CA ALA A 47 -5.65 -6.23 -1.61
C ALA A 47 -4.22 -5.91 -1.12
N PHE A 48 -4.10 -5.04 -0.11
CA PHE A 48 -2.83 -4.69 0.52
C PHE A 48 -2.22 -5.87 1.26
N GLU A 49 -2.99 -6.61 2.06
CA GLU A 49 -2.49 -7.78 2.78
C GLU A 49 -1.99 -8.87 1.84
N VAL A 50 -2.65 -9.05 0.69
CA VAL A 50 -2.23 -10.04 -0.32
C VAL A 50 -0.97 -9.58 -1.07
N GLN A 51 -0.90 -8.33 -1.53
CA GLN A 51 0.22 -7.84 -2.34
C GLN A 51 1.43 -7.40 -1.53
N SER A 52 1.26 -7.03 -0.26
CA SER A 52 2.38 -6.61 0.59
C SER A 52 3.27 -7.77 1.02
N LYS A 53 2.83 -9.02 0.89
CA LYS A 53 3.63 -10.21 1.21
C LYS A 53 4.91 -10.28 0.38
N GLY A 54 6.05 -10.47 1.03
CA GLY A 54 7.36 -10.49 0.40
C GLY A 54 7.89 -9.10 0.03
N THR A 55 7.18 -8.03 0.39
CA THR A 55 7.62 -6.64 0.16
C THR A 55 8.06 -5.99 1.47
N ARG A 56 8.68 -4.81 1.36
CA ARG A 56 9.06 -3.98 2.53
C ARG A 56 7.85 -3.48 3.34
N ALA A 57 6.64 -3.54 2.77
CA ALA A 57 5.40 -3.16 3.43
C ALA A 57 4.70 -4.34 4.13
N GLU A 58 5.30 -5.53 4.16
CA GLU A 58 4.72 -6.69 4.82
C GLU A 58 4.53 -6.44 6.33
N GLY A 59 3.27 -6.53 6.76
CA GLY A 59 2.86 -6.30 8.14
C GLY A 59 2.77 -4.81 8.53
N ALA A 60 2.79 -3.90 7.56
CA ALA A 60 2.51 -2.49 7.82
C ALA A 60 1.03 -2.28 8.17
N ALA A 61 0.75 -1.34 9.09
CA ALA A 61 -0.60 -0.89 9.36
C ALA A 61 -1.07 0.07 8.26
N LEU A 62 -2.26 -0.15 7.68
CA LEU A 62 -2.89 0.69 6.64
C LEU A 62 -4.00 1.57 7.23
#